data_AF-A0A7C3Q454-F1
#
_entry.id   AF-A0A7C3Q454-F1
#
_cell.length_a   1.000
_cell.length_b   1.000
_cell.length_c   1.000
_cell.angle_alpha   90.00
_cell.angle_beta   90.00
_cell.angle_gamma   90.00
#
_symmetry.space_group_name_H-M   'P 1'
#
loop_
_entity.id
_entity.type
_entity.pdbx_description
1 polymer ?
#
loop_
_entity_poly.entity_id
_entity_poly.type
_entity_poly.pdbx_seq_one_letter_code
_entity_poly.pdbx_strand_id
1 'polypeptide(L)'
;MQDRPNQAELIESVRRFIEEEIVPAIADRRLKFRSRVAAHVLSVAARERELEGRLLEAEQSRLAALLPHAASRTADLPLRERVEALNVELASSIRSGTIVAAPGNSLWDHLRLTAREKLEIANPGKLRGL
;
A
#
# COMPACT_ATOMS: atom_id res chain seq x y z
N MET A 1 3.25 5.16 -31.03
CA MET A 1 2.43 5.79 -29.98
C MET A 1 1.28 4.81 -29.71
N GLN A 2 1.30 4.11 -28.58
CA GLN A 2 0.28 3.10 -28.30
C GLN A 2 -0.93 3.79 -27.65
N ASP A 3 -1.98 4.04 -28.45
CA ASP A 3 -3.28 4.58 -28.01
C ASP A 3 -4.11 3.54 -27.24
N ARG A 4 -3.48 2.73 -26.38
CA ARG A 4 -4.20 1.80 -25.52
C ARG A 4 -4.28 2.35 -24.10
N PRO A 5 -5.49 2.41 -23.52
CA PRO A 5 -5.64 2.86 -22.15
C PRO A 5 -4.81 1.97 -21.22
N ASN A 6 -4.13 2.60 -20.27
CA ASN A 6 -3.35 1.88 -19.27
C ASN A 6 -4.29 1.14 -18.29
N GLN A 7 -3.76 0.17 -17.55
CA GLN A 7 -4.57 -0.65 -16.65
C GLN A 7 -5.32 0.18 -15.59
N ALA A 8 -4.73 1.27 -15.09
CA ALA A 8 -5.37 2.15 -14.12
C ALA A 8 -6.55 2.92 -14.75
N GLU A 9 -6.42 3.41 -15.98
CA GLU A 9 -7.49 4.07 -16.73
C GLU A 9 -8.68 3.14 -17.01
N LEU A 10 -8.40 1.86 -17.30
CA LEU A 10 -9.44 0.84 -17.47
C LEU A 10 -10.20 0.59 -16.16
N ILE A 11 -9.47 0.39 -15.06
CA ILE A 11 -10.06 0.18 -13.73
C ILE A 11 -10.90 1.39 -13.31
N GLU A 12 -10.39 2.60 -13.54
CA GLU A 12 -11.07 3.85 -13.20
C GLU A 12 -12.33 4.07 -14.05
N SER A 13 -12.30 3.67 -15.32
CA SER A 13 -13.48 3.73 -16.19
C SER A 13 -14.60 2.81 -15.71
N VAL A 14 -14.28 1.58 -15.30
CA VAL A 14 -15.26 0.64 -14.73
C VAL A 14 -15.78 1.15 -13.39
N ARG A 15 -14.91 1.72 -12.54
CA ARG A 15 -15.30 2.30 -11.26
C ARG A 15 -16.34 3.41 -11.44
N ARG A 16 -16.08 4.37 -12.33
CA ARG A 16 -17.00 5.48 -12.62
C ARG A 16 -18.34 4.99 -13.13
N PHE A 17 -18.34 4.05 -14.08
CA PHE A 17 -19.58 3.41 -14.55
C PHE A 17 -20.40 2.82 -13.40
N ILE A 18 -19.77 2.10 -12.47
CA ILE A 18 -20.46 1.52 -11.32
C ILE A 18 -21.03 2.61 -10.40
N GLU A 19 -20.26 3.66 -10.11
CA GLU A 19 -20.66 4.71 -9.17
C GLU A 19 -21.71 5.68 -9.72
N GLU A 20 -21.56 6.06 -10.99
CA GLU A 20 -22.33 7.12 -11.63
C GLU A 20 -23.59 6.58 -12.32
N GLU A 21 -23.57 5.34 -12.81
CA GLU A 21 -24.70 4.76 -13.55
C GLU A 21 -25.39 3.62 -12.79
N ILE A 22 -24.62 2.66 -12.27
CA ILE A 22 -25.19 1.44 -11.65
C ILE A 22 -25.74 1.72 -10.25
N VAL A 23 -24.95 2.34 -9.36
CA VAL A 23 -25.34 2.58 -7.97
C VAL A 23 -26.61 3.45 -7.84
N PRO A 24 -26.81 4.50 -8.66
CA PRO A 24 -28.05 5.29 -8.63
C PRO A 24 -29.28 4.51 -9.09
N ALA A 25 -29.13 3.59 -10.05
CA ALA A 25 -30.21 2.78 -10.60
C ALA A 25 -30.68 1.63 -9.68
N ILE A 26 -29.91 1.26 -8.64
CA ILE A 26 -30.25 0.16 -7.74
C ILE A 26 -31.16 0.63 -6.59
N ALA A 27 -32.37 0.06 -6.52
CA ALA A 27 -33.30 0.22 -5.40
C ALA A 27 -32.95 -0.68 -4.19
N ASP A 28 -32.49 -1.92 -4.44
CA ASP A 28 -32.14 -2.86 -3.37
C ASP A 28 -30.92 -2.36 -2.56
N ARG A 29 -31.12 -2.13 -1.26
CA ARG A 29 -30.07 -1.57 -0.39
C ARG A 29 -28.84 -2.47 -0.29
N ARG A 30 -29.03 -3.79 -0.26
CA ARG A 30 -27.92 -4.75 -0.11
C ARG A 30 -27.06 -4.80 -1.37
N LEU A 31 -27.68 -4.80 -2.54
CA LEU A 31 -27.00 -4.74 -3.82
C LEU A 31 -26.31 -3.40 -4.01
N LYS A 32 -26.97 -2.29 -3.66
CA LYS A 32 -26.36 -0.94 -3.70
C LYS A 32 -25.10 -0.85 -2.85
N PHE A 33 -25.12 -1.43 -1.65
CA PHE A 33 -23.94 -1.52 -0.79
C PHE A 33 -22.83 -2.34 -1.45
N ARG A 34 -23.13 -3.54 -1.95
CA ARG A 34 -22.13 -4.40 -2.63
C ARG A 34 -21.52 -3.74 -3.86
N SER A 35 -22.30 -3.00 -4.66
CA SER A 35 -21.78 -2.25 -5.81
C SER A 35 -20.82 -1.14 -5.40
N ARG A 36 -21.10 -0.41 -4.31
CA ARG A 36 -20.16 0.56 -3.74
C ARG A 36 -18.88 -0.10 -3.23
N VAL A 37 -18.98 -1.28 -2.62
CA VAL A 37 -17.79 -2.05 -2.21
C VAL A 37 -16.97 -2.45 -3.43
N ALA A 38 -17.60 -2.92 -4.50
CA ALA A 38 -16.89 -3.26 -5.74
C ALA A 38 -16.14 -2.06 -6.34
N ALA A 39 -16.80 -0.89 -6.43
CA ALA A 39 -16.16 0.34 -6.88
C ALA A 39 -14.99 0.77 -5.97
N HIS A 40 -15.15 0.62 -4.65
CA HIS A 40 -14.07 0.89 -3.70
C HIS A 40 -12.87 -0.04 -3.91
N VAL A 41 -13.09 -1.35 -4.07
CA VAL A 41 -12.02 -2.32 -4.32
C VAL A 41 -11.29 -2.02 -5.63
N LEU A 42 -12.02 -1.62 -6.68
CA LEU A 42 -11.40 -1.14 -7.94
C LEU A 42 -10.50 0.08 -7.69
N SER A 43 -10.95 1.05 -6.88
CA SER A 43 -10.12 2.21 -6.52
C SER A 43 -8.84 1.83 -5.80
N VAL A 44 -8.88 0.79 -4.97
CA VAL A 44 -7.70 0.28 -4.25
C VAL A 44 -6.73 -0.38 -5.25
N ALA A 45 -7.24 -1.22 -6.16
CA ALA A 45 -6.43 -1.89 -7.17
C ALA A 45 -5.74 -0.91 -8.14
N ALA A 46 -6.42 0.18 -8.53
CA ALA A 46 -5.81 1.24 -9.33
C ALA A 46 -4.65 1.93 -8.60
N ARG A 47 -4.86 2.33 -7.33
CA ARG A 47 -3.82 2.97 -6.51
C ARG A 47 -2.64 2.05 -6.25
N GLU A 48 -2.88 0.77 -5.99
CA GLU A 48 -1.83 -0.23 -5.84
C GLU A 48 -0.94 -0.25 -7.09
N ARG A 49 -1.53 -0.31 -8.29
CA ARG A 49 -0.77 -0.29 -9.54
C ARG A 49 0.06 0.98 -9.75
N GLU A 50 -0.45 2.13 -9.34
CA GLU A 50 0.26 3.40 -9.49
C GLU A 50 1.38 3.61 -8.45
N LEU A 51 1.18 3.12 -7.22
CA LEU A 51 2.04 3.47 -6.09
C LEU A 51 3.00 2.36 -5.68
N GLU A 52 2.70 1.10 -5.98
CA GLU A 52 3.37 -0.06 -5.40
C GLU A 52 4.88 -0.07 -5.65
N GLY A 53 5.35 0.18 -6.88
CA GLY A 53 6.79 0.17 -7.18
C GLY A 53 7.57 1.22 -6.38
N ARG A 54 7.09 2.47 -6.38
CA ARG A 54 7.75 3.59 -5.68
C ARG A 54 7.72 3.42 -4.16
N LEU A 55 6.60 2.96 -3.61
CA LEU A 55 6.47 2.72 -2.17
C LEU A 55 7.35 1.56 -1.71
N LEU A 56 7.45 0.51 -2.52
CA LEU A 56 8.29 -0.65 -2.23
C LEU A 56 9.78 -0.30 -2.24
N GLU A 57 10.24 0.51 -3.20
CA GLU A 57 11.62 1.02 -3.24
C GLU A 57 11.94 1.93 -2.03
N ALA A 58 11.00 2.81 -1.68
CA ALA A 58 11.14 3.70 -0.52
C ALA A 58 11.17 2.92 0.79
N GLU A 59 10.30 1.91 0.96
CA GLU A 59 10.31 1.01 2.11
C GLU A 59 11.62 0.22 2.19
N GLN A 60 12.08 -0.34 1.08
CA GLN A 60 13.36 -1.05 1.02
C GLN A 60 14.53 -0.16 1.46
N SER A 61 14.58 1.08 0.99
CA SER A 61 15.63 2.04 1.36
C SER A 61 15.63 2.33 2.86
N ARG A 62 14.46 2.54 3.46
CA ARG A 62 14.33 2.78 4.91
C ARG A 62 14.69 1.54 5.73
N LEU A 63 14.24 0.35 5.31
CA LEU A 63 14.56 -0.91 5.96
C LEU A 63 16.07 -1.21 5.89
N ALA A 64 16.71 -0.91 4.76
CA ALA A 64 18.14 -1.10 4.60
C ALA A 64 18.97 -0.19 5.52
N ALA A 65 18.50 1.04 5.77
CA ALA A 65 19.13 1.93 6.74
C ALA A 65 18.97 1.43 8.19
N LEU A 66 17.84 0.79 8.52
CA LEU A 66 17.60 0.22 9.85
C LEU A 66 18.33 -1.11 10.09
N LEU A 67 18.52 -1.91 9.04
CA LEU A 67 19.04 -3.27 9.12
C LEU A 67 20.14 -3.51 8.06
N PRO A 68 21.29 -2.80 8.12
CA PRO A 68 22.29 -2.83 7.06
C PRO A 68 22.86 -4.25 6.81
N HIS A 69 23.04 -5.04 7.86
CA HIS A 69 23.52 -6.41 7.74
C HIS A 69 22.50 -7.33 7.05
N ALA A 70 21.22 -7.22 7.39
CA ALA A 70 20.17 -8.00 6.74
C ALA A 70 19.94 -7.56 5.29
N ALA A 71 20.09 -6.26 5.02
CA ALA A 71 20.02 -5.70 3.67
C ALA A 71 21.11 -6.28 2.76
N SER A 72 22.34 -6.41 3.26
CA SER A 72 23.41 -7.05 2.51
C SER A 72 23.13 -8.52 2.20
N ARG A 73 22.50 -9.28 3.12
CA ARG A 73 22.17 -10.71 2.91
C ARG A 73 21.02 -10.93 1.92
N THR A 74 20.21 -9.91 1.68
CA THR A 74 19.01 -9.98 0.84
C THR A 74 19.17 -9.22 -0.48
N ALA A 75 20.36 -8.71 -0.78
CA ALA A 75 20.63 -7.82 -1.91
C ALA A 75 20.29 -8.45 -3.27
N ASP A 76 20.53 -9.75 -3.41
CA ASP A 76 20.30 -10.52 -4.65
C ASP A 76 18.84 -10.95 -4.83
N LEU A 77 17.99 -10.78 -3.81
CA LEU A 77 16.58 -11.13 -3.90
C LEU A 77 15.79 -10.11 -4.74
N PRO A 78 14.73 -10.54 -5.44
CA PRO A 78 13.74 -9.64 -6.02
C PRO A 78 13.26 -8.62 -4.97
N LEU A 79 12.99 -7.38 -5.41
CA LEU A 79 12.71 -6.26 -4.51
C LEU A 79 11.63 -6.59 -3.46
N ARG A 80 10.54 -7.25 -3.87
CA ARG A 80 9.45 -7.64 -2.97
C ARG A 80 9.92 -8.65 -1.91
N GLU A 81 10.56 -9.74 -2.34
CA GLU A 81 11.07 -10.78 -1.45
C GLU A 81 12.10 -10.22 -0.46
N ARG A 82 12.93 -9.28 -0.92
CA ARG A 82 13.88 -8.54 -0.08
C ARG A 82 13.17 -7.70 0.99
N VAL A 83 12.15 -6.92 0.62
CA VAL A 83 11.36 -6.13 1.58
C VAL A 83 10.66 -7.04 2.58
N GLU A 84 10.10 -8.16 2.13
CA GLU A 84 9.46 -9.15 3.00
C GLU A 84 10.45 -9.74 4.01
N ALA A 85 11.63 -10.17 3.55
CA ALA A 85 12.69 -10.69 4.42
C ALA A 85 13.17 -9.65 5.44
N LEU A 86 13.35 -8.40 5.02
CA LEU A 86 13.73 -7.29 5.92
C LEU A 86 12.65 -6.98 6.96
N ASN A 87 11.37 -7.03 6.58
CA ASN A 87 10.26 -6.85 7.50
C ASN A 87 10.18 -7.97 8.54
N VAL A 88 10.43 -9.23 8.14
CA VAL A 88 10.49 -10.38 9.06
C VAL A 88 11.63 -10.19 10.07
N GLU A 89 12.82 -9.80 9.63
CA GLU A 89 13.96 -9.51 10.50
C GLU A 89 13.66 -8.35 11.46
N LEU A 90 13.07 -7.27 10.96
CA LEU A 90 12.70 -6.12 11.77
C LEU A 90 11.72 -6.51 12.87
N ALA A 91 10.67 -7.25 12.51
CA ALA A 91 9.67 -7.73 13.45
C ALA A 91 10.28 -8.67 14.49
N SER A 92 11.23 -9.51 14.10
CA SER A 92 11.99 -10.37 15.02
C SER A 92 12.81 -9.54 16.01
N SER A 93 13.54 -8.54 15.51
CA SER A 93 14.41 -7.65 16.30
C SER A 93 13.63 -6.77 17.28
N ILE A 94 12.41 -6.36 16.92
CA ILE A 94 11.49 -5.65 17.82
C ILE A 94 11.00 -6.60 18.93
N ARG A 95 10.59 -7.83 18.56
CA ARG A 95 10.07 -8.81 19.53
C ARG A 95 11.14 -9.27 20.54
N SER A 96 12.39 -9.41 20.12
CA SER A 96 13.50 -9.75 21.00
C SER A 96 13.95 -8.58 21.89
N GLY A 97 13.46 -7.37 21.64
CA GLY A 97 13.93 -6.15 22.31
C GLY A 97 15.31 -5.67 21.85
N THR A 98 15.86 -6.26 20.78
CA THR A 98 17.15 -5.85 20.20
C THR A 98 17.07 -4.43 19.65
N ILE A 99 15.92 -4.05 19.08
CA ILE A 99 15.65 -2.68 18.63
C ILE A 99 14.36 -2.23 19.28
N VAL A 100 14.38 -1.05 19.90
CA VAL A 100 13.22 -0.47 20.58
C VAL A 100 12.77 0.77 19.83
N ALA A 101 11.49 0.81 19.47
CA ALA A 101 10.89 1.99 18.88
C ALA A 101 10.60 3.03 19.97
N ALA A 102 11.03 4.27 19.74
CA ALA A 102 10.76 5.40 20.63
C ALA A 102 10.44 6.64 19.78
N PRO A 103 9.55 7.53 20.24
CA PRO A 103 9.21 8.74 19.49
C PRO A 103 10.48 9.52 19.06
N GLY A 104 10.57 9.84 17.77
CA GLY A 104 11.68 10.61 17.19
C GLY A 104 12.90 9.79 16.80
N ASN A 105 12.88 8.46 16.91
CA ASN A 105 13.91 7.61 16.32
C ASN A 105 13.52 7.09 14.92
N SER A 106 14.52 6.70 14.14
CA SER A 106 14.34 6.25 12.75
C SER A 106 13.40 5.06 12.60
N LEU A 107 13.35 4.16 13.61
CA LEU A 107 12.41 3.04 13.62
C LEU A 107 10.96 3.54 13.77
N TRP A 108 10.71 4.46 14.70
CA TRP A 108 9.38 5.03 14.92
C TRP A 108 8.88 5.77 13.68
N ASP A 109 9.75 6.56 13.05
CA ASP A 109 9.42 7.28 11.83
C ASP A 109 9.14 6.32 10.67
N HIS A 110 9.93 5.26 10.53
CA HIS A 110 9.68 4.21 9.55
C HIS A 110 8.30 3.56 9.77
N LEU A 111 7.98 3.10 10.99
CA LEU A 111 6.71 2.44 11.28
C LEU A 111 5.50 3.35 11.00
N ARG A 112 5.59 4.63 11.36
CA ARG A 112 4.55 5.62 11.05
C ARG A 112 4.38 5.84 9.56
N LEU A 113 5.48 6.01 8.83
CA LEU A 113 5.44 6.27 7.41
C LEU A 113 4.89 5.05 6.64
N THR A 114 5.35 3.84 6.95
CA THR A 114 4.83 2.61 6.35
C THR A 114 3.34 2.41 6.63
N ALA A 115 2.87 2.72 7.85
CA ALA A 115 1.44 2.67 8.15
C ALA A 115 0.63 3.70 7.35
N ARG A 116 1.17 4.91 7.19
CA ARG A 116 0.56 5.96 6.37
C ARG A 116 0.48 5.55 4.90
N GLU A 117 1.56 5.05 4.32
CA GLU A 117 1.63 4.59 2.92
C GLU A 117 0.62 3.45 2.65
N LYS A 118 0.47 2.51 3.60
CA LYS A 118 -0.58 1.47 3.52
C LYS A 118 -1.99 2.06 3.54
N LEU A 119 -2.22 3.12 4.31
CA LEU A 119 -3.50 3.83 4.32
C LEU A 119 -3.72 4.66 3.05
N GLU A 120 -2.69 5.20 2.41
CA GLU A 120 -2.80 5.89 1.11
C GLU A 120 -3.39 4.98 0.03
N ILE A 121 -2.99 3.70 0.03
CA ILE A 121 -3.52 2.69 -0.90
C ILE A 121 -4.93 2.25 -0.47
N ALA A 122 -5.09 1.80 0.78
CA ALA A 122 -6.31 1.15 1.23
C ALA A 122 -7.46 2.13 1.52
N ASN A 123 -7.18 3.27 2.14
CA ASN A 123 -8.19 4.21 2.59
C ASN A 123 -7.64 5.65 2.80
N PRO A 124 -7.40 6.41 1.71
CA PRO A 124 -6.77 7.73 1.79
C PRO A 124 -7.60 8.75 2.59
N GLY A 125 -8.92 8.55 2.70
CA GLY A 125 -9.79 9.40 3.51
C GLY A 125 -9.44 9.42 5.01
N LYS A 126 -8.77 8.38 5.51
CA LYS A 126 -8.33 8.28 6.91
C LYS A 126 -7.08 9.10 7.24
N LEU A 127 -6.40 9.63 6.23
CA LEU A 127 -5.19 10.43 6.40
C LEU A 127 -5.46 11.88 6.77
N ARG A 128 -6.70 12.37 6.64
CA ARG A 128 -7.07 13.76 6.97
C ARG A 128 -7.07 14.08 8.46
N GLY A 129 -6.84 13.07 9.33
CA GLY A 129 -6.86 13.22 10.79
C GLY A 129 -5.60 12.67 11.49
N LEU A 130 -4.53 12.39 10.73
CA LEU A 130 -3.20 12.02 11.22
C LEU A 130 -2.25 13.19 11.01
#